data_AF-A0A951E8H2-F1
#
_entry.id   AF-A0A951E8H2-F1
#
_cell.length_a   1.000
_cell.length_b   1.000
_cell.length_c   1.000
_cell.angle_alpha   90.00
_cell.angle_beta   90.00
_cell.angle_gamma   90.00
#
_symmetry.space_group_name_H-M   'P 1'
#
loop_
_entity.id
_entity.type
_entity.pdbx_description
1 polymer ?
#
loop_
_entity_poly.entity_id
_entity_poly.type
_entity_poly.pdbx_seq_one_letter_code
_entity_poly.pdbx_strand_id
1 'polypeptide(L)'
;MGLGKIRGQRGRPPPPQIYLYKLHGSINWKRDKQSKELFSVEQTEGIEPEDMEVIFGRDFKLEAADPYLFYAYEFRRFTFVTRLIVSIGYGFGDGHINKILAQALKGDAERRLFVIARCSNTESTKKKAEIFQQLQVTEGQVVVRVGSAREYLETS
;
A
#
# COMPACT_ATOMS: atom_id res chain seq x y z
N MET A 1 51.23 -26.05 9.88
CA MET A 1 49.99 -26.64 10.40
C MET A 1 48.96 -25.51 10.51
N GLY A 2 48.20 -25.27 9.44
CA GLY A 2 47.30 -24.12 9.32
C GLY A 2 45.93 -24.43 9.91
N LEU A 3 45.54 -23.69 10.94
CA LEU A 3 44.17 -23.71 11.47
C LEU A 3 43.25 -23.00 10.47
N GLY A 4 42.49 -23.79 9.71
CA GLY A 4 41.40 -23.30 8.87
C GLY A 4 40.31 -22.69 9.74
N LYS A 5 40.06 -21.38 9.56
CA LYS A 5 38.87 -20.71 10.12
C LYS A 5 37.62 -21.35 9.52
N ILE A 6 36.82 -21.97 10.37
CA ILE A 6 35.48 -22.48 10.07
C ILE A 6 34.64 -21.32 9.51
N ARG A 7 34.12 -21.48 8.28
CA ARG A 7 33.17 -20.56 7.66
C ARG A 7 31.95 -20.46 8.57
N GLY A 8 31.77 -19.29 9.19
CA GLY A 8 30.60 -18.98 10.01
C GLY A 8 29.33 -19.21 9.20
N GLN A 9 28.44 -20.05 9.73
CA GLN A 9 27.06 -20.15 9.25
C GLN A 9 26.42 -18.77 9.40
N ARG A 10 26.23 -18.03 8.30
CA ARG A 10 25.40 -16.83 8.32
C ARG A 10 23.96 -17.31 8.43
N GLY A 11 23.38 -17.21 9.63
CA GLY A 11 21.95 -17.46 9.84
C GLY A 11 21.12 -16.60 8.89
N ARG A 12 19.95 -17.11 8.48
CA ARG A 12 19.01 -16.37 7.63
C ARG A 12 18.74 -15.00 8.29
N PRO A 13 18.85 -13.88 7.56
CA PRO A 13 18.53 -12.58 8.13
C PRO A 13 17.10 -12.60 8.68
N PRO A 14 16.84 -11.91 9.79
CA PRO A 14 15.48 -11.81 10.33
C PRO A 14 14.55 -11.25 9.24
N PRO A 15 13.28 -11.69 9.22
CA PRO A 15 12.32 -11.13 8.26
C PRO A 15 12.22 -9.61 8.45
N PRO A 16 11.98 -8.85 7.38
CA PRO A 16 11.80 -7.41 7.48
C PRO A 16 10.62 -7.10 8.39
N GLN A 17 10.77 -6.06 9.21
CA GLN A 17 9.71 -5.60 10.12
C GLN A 17 8.61 -4.84 9.38
N ILE A 18 8.91 -4.33 8.18
CA ILE A 18 8.01 -3.55 7.34
C ILE A 18 8.07 -4.10 5.91
N TYR A 19 6.89 -4.35 5.34
CA TYR A 19 6.72 -4.65 3.93
C TYR A 19 6.08 -3.44 3.24
N LEU A 20 6.76 -2.89 2.23
CA LEU A 20 6.24 -1.78 1.43
C LEU A 20 5.74 -2.32 0.09
N TYR A 21 4.42 -2.33 -0.08
CA TYR A 21 3.78 -2.67 -1.34
C TYR A 21 3.36 -1.39 -2.06
N LYS A 22 3.77 -1.26 -3.33
CA LYS A 22 3.31 -0.17 -4.20
C LYS A 22 2.24 -0.72 -5.13
N LEU A 23 0.98 -0.45 -4.82
CA LEU A 23 -0.17 -1.05 -5.51
C LEU A 23 -0.15 -0.86 -7.02
N HIS A 24 0.22 0.34 -7.49
CA HIS A 24 0.33 0.67 -8.92
C HIS A 24 1.70 0.36 -9.52
N GLY A 25 2.46 -0.54 -8.90
CA GLY A 25 3.85 -0.80 -9.26
C GLY A 25 4.76 0.38 -8.89
N SER A 26 5.99 0.34 -9.41
CA SER A 26 6.89 1.49 -9.35
C SER A 26 7.11 2.04 -10.76
N ILE A 27 7.36 3.34 -10.86
CA ILE A 27 7.73 4.03 -12.10
C ILE A 27 9.02 3.49 -12.76
N ASN A 28 9.75 2.62 -12.07
CA ASN A 28 11.00 2.02 -12.52
C ASN A 28 10.81 0.58 -13.05
N TRP A 29 9.60 0.19 -13.44
CA TRP A 29 9.33 -1.13 -14.01
C TRP A 29 9.42 -1.03 -15.53
N LYS A 30 10.22 -1.90 -16.15
CA LYS A 30 10.34 -2.06 -17.60
C LYS A 30 9.87 -3.44 -18.01
N ARG A 31 9.36 -3.54 -19.24
CA ARG A 31 9.03 -4.82 -19.87
C ARG A 31 10.06 -5.16 -20.92
N ASP A 32 10.63 -6.35 -20.84
CA ASP A 32 11.53 -6.83 -21.89
C ASP A 32 10.76 -6.95 -23.20
N LYS A 33 11.29 -6.37 -24.28
CA LYS A 33 10.59 -6.31 -25.57
C LYS A 33 10.42 -7.70 -26.20
N GLN A 34 11.32 -8.65 -25.89
CA GLN A 34 11.35 -10.00 -26.42
C GLN A 34 10.65 -11.00 -25.49
N SER A 35 11.04 -11.10 -24.22
CA SER A 35 10.48 -12.07 -23.26
C SER A 35 9.12 -11.65 -22.70
N LYS A 36 8.75 -10.36 -22.83
CA LYS A 36 7.56 -9.74 -22.21
C LYS A 36 7.57 -9.79 -20.69
N GLU A 37 8.66 -10.17 -20.05
CA GLU A 37 8.79 -10.20 -18.59
C GLU A 37 8.99 -8.79 -18.02
N LEU A 38 8.50 -8.58 -16.79
CA LEU A 38 8.67 -7.32 -16.06
C LEU A 38 9.89 -7.39 -15.16
N PHE A 39 10.69 -6.33 -15.17
CA PHE A 39 11.85 -6.16 -14.27
C PHE A 39 11.92 -4.74 -13.73
N SER A 40 12.47 -4.59 -12.51
CA SER A 40 12.66 -3.28 -11.86
C SER A 40 14.08 -2.78 -12.09
N VAL A 41 14.25 -1.51 -12.47
CA VAL A 41 15.55 -0.86 -12.62
C VAL A 41 15.85 0.05 -11.42
N GLU A 42 17.05 -0.03 -10.84
CA GLU A 42 17.39 0.72 -9.63
C GLU A 42 17.54 2.23 -9.84
N GLN A 43 17.81 2.69 -11.07
CA GLN A 43 17.92 4.11 -11.43
C GLN A 43 16.81 4.53 -12.40
N THR A 44 16.12 5.62 -12.07
CA THR A 44 15.12 6.30 -12.91
C THR A 44 15.74 7.33 -13.85
N GLU A 45 17.02 7.67 -13.69
CA GLU A 45 17.75 8.52 -14.63
C GLU A 45 17.99 7.75 -15.93
N GLY A 46 17.44 8.23 -17.05
CA GLY A 46 17.57 7.57 -18.36
C GLY A 46 16.43 6.62 -18.73
N ILE A 47 15.28 6.70 -18.05
CA ILE A 47 14.04 6.10 -18.58
C ILE A 47 13.35 7.15 -19.45
N GLU A 48 13.39 6.96 -20.77
CA GLU A 48 12.58 7.77 -21.69
C GLU A 48 11.10 7.66 -21.28
N PRO A 49 10.34 8.77 -21.23
CA PRO A 49 8.95 8.77 -20.80
C PRO A 49 8.07 7.76 -21.54
N GLU A 50 8.39 7.46 -22.80
CA GLU A 50 7.69 6.45 -23.61
C GLU A 50 7.92 5.00 -23.16
N ASP A 51 9.03 4.72 -22.48
CA ASP A 51 9.37 3.40 -21.91
C ASP A 51 8.90 3.27 -20.44
N MET A 52 8.29 4.33 -19.86
CA MET A 52 7.79 4.33 -18.50
C MET A 52 6.39 3.71 -18.44
N GLU A 53 6.31 2.49 -17.90
CA GLU A 53 5.03 1.81 -17.70
C GLU A 53 4.45 2.18 -16.32
N VAL A 54 3.48 3.08 -16.31
CA VAL A 54 2.58 3.22 -15.15
C VAL A 54 1.59 2.06 -15.19
N ILE A 55 1.55 1.26 -14.12
CA ILE A 55 0.59 0.14 -14.01
C ILE A 55 -0.77 0.71 -13.60
N PHE A 56 -1.49 1.23 -14.59
CA PHE A 56 -2.90 1.58 -14.48
C PHE A 56 -3.75 0.33 -14.80
N GLY A 57 -4.60 -0.06 -13.86
CA GLY A 57 -5.63 -1.08 -14.10
C GLY A 57 -6.65 -0.56 -15.10
N ARG A 58 -6.43 -0.80 -16.40
CA ARG A 58 -7.46 -0.79 -17.43
C ARG A 58 -7.63 -2.22 -17.94
N ASP A 59 -8.80 -2.50 -18.53
CA ASP A 59 -9.33 -3.82 -18.90
C ASP A 59 -8.36 -4.75 -19.67
N PHE A 60 -7.28 -4.20 -20.26
CA PHE A 60 -6.27 -4.92 -21.03
C PHE A 60 -5.05 -5.43 -20.25
N LYS A 61 -4.90 -5.15 -18.94
CA LYS A 61 -3.72 -5.57 -18.14
C LYS A 61 -3.99 -6.75 -17.18
N LEU A 62 -4.84 -7.70 -17.58
CA LEU A 62 -5.14 -8.92 -16.82
C LEU A 62 -4.29 -10.13 -17.26
N GLU A 63 -3.02 -9.92 -17.59
CA GLU A 63 -2.10 -11.03 -17.82
C GLU A 63 -1.59 -11.60 -16.49
N ALA A 64 -1.36 -12.92 -16.42
CA ALA A 64 -0.87 -13.60 -15.22
C ALA A 64 0.49 -13.07 -14.70
N ALA A 65 1.23 -12.33 -15.54
CA ALA A 65 2.49 -11.69 -15.20
C ALA A 65 2.34 -10.28 -14.60
N ASP A 66 1.13 -9.72 -14.46
CA ASP A 66 0.96 -8.36 -13.94
C ASP A 66 1.08 -8.33 -12.39
N PRO A 67 2.09 -7.64 -11.83
CA PRO A 67 2.29 -7.50 -10.39
C PRO A 67 1.13 -6.80 -9.68
N TYR A 68 0.30 -6.03 -10.39
CA TYR A 68 -0.83 -5.30 -9.81
C TYR A 68 -1.80 -6.24 -9.11
N LEU A 69 -2.16 -7.36 -9.75
CA LEU A 69 -3.08 -8.33 -9.17
C LEU A 69 -2.51 -8.96 -7.89
N PHE A 70 -1.19 -9.24 -7.88
CA PHE A 70 -0.51 -9.72 -6.68
C PHE A 70 -0.54 -8.68 -5.56
N TYR A 71 -0.22 -7.42 -5.83
CA TYR A 71 -0.23 -6.37 -4.81
C TYR A 71 -1.64 -6.03 -4.30
N ALA A 72 -2.64 -6.01 -5.18
CA ALA A 72 -4.03 -5.84 -4.80
C ALA A 72 -4.53 -7.02 -3.95
N TYR A 73 -4.13 -8.25 -4.28
CA TYR A 73 -4.41 -9.43 -3.48
C TYR A 73 -3.77 -9.35 -2.10
N GLU A 74 -2.48 -9.04 -2.01
CA GLU A 74 -1.77 -8.91 -0.73
C GLU A 74 -2.38 -7.80 0.12
N PHE A 75 -2.71 -6.65 -0.47
CA PHE A 75 -3.40 -5.57 0.24
C PHE A 75 -4.74 -6.01 0.78
N ARG A 76 -5.58 -6.69 -0.03
CA ARG A 76 -6.84 -7.26 0.45
C ARG A 76 -6.61 -8.27 1.56
N ARG A 77 -5.63 -9.15 1.45
CA ARG A 77 -5.31 -10.14 2.48
C ARG A 77 -4.93 -9.43 3.80
N PHE A 78 -4.05 -8.43 3.73
CA PHE A 78 -3.58 -7.72 4.92
C PHE A 78 -4.69 -6.87 5.57
N THR A 79 -5.58 -6.22 4.81
CA THR A 79 -6.71 -5.50 5.41
C THR A 79 -7.64 -6.42 6.20
N PHE A 80 -7.73 -7.71 5.82
CA PHE A 80 -8.56 -8.70 6.51
C PHE A 80 -7.92 -9.35 7.76
N VAL A 81 -6.60 -9.25 7.95
CA VAL A 81 -5.91 -9.85 9.11
C VAL A 81 -5.41 -8.83 10.12
N THR A 82 -5.31 -7.55 9.74
CA THR A 82 -4.87 -6.50 10.66
C THR A 82 -6.02 -6.01 11.54
N ARG A 83 -5.71 -5.57 12.76
CA ARG A 83 -6.67 -4.92 13.66
C ARG A 83 -6.78 -3.41 13.41
N LEU A 84 -5.68 -2.81 12.98
CA LEU A 84 -5.56 -1.37 12.72
C LEU A 84 -5.09 -1.15 11.29
N ILE A 85 -5.84 -0.33 10.56
CA ILE A 85 -5.46 0.17 9.24
C ILE A 85 -5.19 1.67 9.41
N VAL A 86 -3.99 2.12 9.04
CA VAL A 86 -3.62 3.54 9.07
C VAL A 86 -3.63 4.09 7.64
N SER A 87 -4.34 5.19 7.44
CA SER A 87 -4.48 5.86 6.15
C SER A 87 -3.87 7.26 6.23
N ILE A 88 -2.86 7.51 5.41
CA ILE A 88 -2.14 8.80 5.35
C ILE A 88 -2.15 9.28 3.91
N GLY A 89 -2.70 10.47 3.67
CA GLY A 89 -2.73 11.08 2.32
C GLY A 89 -3.67 10.39 1.33
N TYR A 90 -4.43 9.36 1.74
CA TYR A 90 -5.43 8.73 0.89
C TYR A 90 -6.74 9.55 0.88
N GLY A 91 -7.16 9.92 -0.33
CA GLY A 91 -8.31 10.79 -0.54
C GLY A 91 -9.67 10.10 -0.50
N PHE A 92 -9.75 8.77 -0.49
CA PHE A 92 -10.99 7.98 -0.63
C PHE A 92 -11.73 8.15 -1.97
N GLY A 93 -11.03 8.63 -3.02
CA GLY A 93 -11.58 8.72 -4.38
C GLY A 93 -11.54 7.41 -5.19
N ASP A 94 -10.81 6.38 -4.72
CA ASP A 94 -10.71 5.09 -5.41
C ASP A 94 -11.76 4.10 -4.89
N GLY A 95 -12.77 3.83 -5.73
CA GLY A 95 -13.86 2.91 -5.41
C GLY A 95 -13.44 1.46 -5.20
N HIS A 96 -12.35 0.98 -5.81
CA HIS A 96 -11.86 -0.39 -5.63
C HIS A 96 -11.19 -0.56 -4.28
N ILE A 97 -10.31 0.37 -3.92
CA ILE A 97 -9.68 0.39 -2.59
C ILE A 97 -10.73 0.57 -1.50
N ASN A 98 -11.70 1.47 -1.71
CA ASN A 98 -12.82 1.67 -0.78
C ASN A 98 -13.63 0.39 -0.57
N LYS A 99 -13.92 -0.38 -1.62
CA LYS A 99 -14.61 -1.68 -1.49
C LYS A 99 -13.82 -2.67 -0.63
N ILE A 100 -12.51 -2.77 -0.83
CA ILE A 100 -11.64 -3.65 -0.03
C ILE A 100 -11.65 -3.23 1.44
N LEU A 101 -11.47 -1.93 1.72
CA LEU A 101 -11.50 -1.38 3.08
C LEU A 101 -12.86 -1.60 3.75
N ALA A 102 -13.96 -1.33 3.04
CA ALA A 102 -15.32 -1.51 3.54
C ALA A 102 -15.60 -2.97 3.90
N GLN A 103 -15.22 -3.91 3.04
CA GLN A 103 -15.38 -5.34 3.31
C GLN A 103 -14.58 -5.78 4.53
N ALA A 104 -13.33 -5.33 4.65
CA ALA A 104 -12.49 -5.64 5.80
C ALA A 104 -13.10 -5.07 7.09
N LEU A 105 -13.52 -3.81 7.11
CA LEU A 105 -14.11 -3.18 8.31
C LEU A 105 -15.44 -3.84 8.71
N LYS A 106 -16.30 -4.16 7.74
CA LYS A 106 -17.58 -4.87 8.02
C LYS A 106 -17.38 -6.30 8.52
N GLY A 107 -16.28 -6.95 8.12
CA GLY A 107 -15.96 -8.32 8.52
C GLY A 107 -15.46 -8.47 9.95
N ASP A 108 -15.05 -7.37 10.61
CA ASP A 108 -14.54 -7.38 11.97
C ASP A 108 -14.90 -6.06 12.69
N ALA A 109 -15.85 -6.13 13.62
CA ALA A 109 -16.34 -4.98 14.39
C ALA A 109 -15.26 -4.33 15.26
N GLU A 110 -14.17 -5.03 15.59
CA GLU A 110 -13.04 -4.52 16.37
C GLU A 110 -11.96 -3.87 15.49
N ARG A 111 -12.03 -4.07 14.17
CA ARG A 111 -11.12 -3.42 13.23
C ARG A 111 -11.32 -1.91 13.24
N ARG A 112 -10.22 -1.18 13.19
CA ARG A 112 -10.20 0.28 13.18
C ARG A 112 -9.49 0.81 11.95
N LEU A 113 -10.05 1.85 11.36
CA LEU A 113 -9.43 2.69 10.35
C LEU A 113 -9.06 4.02 11.00
N PHE A 114 -7.75 4.30 11.06
CA PHE A 114 -7.20 5.54 11.58
C PHE A 114 -6.71 6.40 10.42
N VAL A 115 -7.33 7.56 10.22
CA VAL A 115 -7.08 8.44 9.09
C VAL A 115 -6.36 9.70 9.55
N ILE A 116 -5.19 9.94 8.99
CA ILE A 116 -4.44 11.19 9.16
C ILE A 116 -4.75 12.08 7.96
N ALA A 117 -5.46 13.18 8.23
CA ALA A 117 -5.91 14.10 7.21
C ALA A 117 -5.32 15.49 7.45
N ARG A 118 -4.58 16.00 6.44
CA ARG A 118 -4.11 17.38 6.43
C ARG A 118 -5.24 18.29 5.99
N CYS A 119 -6.10 18.65 6.94
CA CYS A 119 -7.27 19.52 6.75
C CYS A 119 -7.49 20.37 8.00
N SER A 120 -8.34 21.40 7.93
CA SER A 120 -8.74 22.13 9.13
C SER A 120 -9.71 21.31 10.00
N ASN A 121 -9.87 21.72 11.28
CA ASN A 121 -10.82 21.06 12.18
C ASN A 121 -12.26 21.09 11.66
N THR A 122 -12.68 22.16 10.98
CA THR A 122 -14.02 22.27 10.37
C THR A 122 -14.20 21.33 9.18
N GLU A 123 -13.14 21.08 8.42
CA GLU A 123 -13.14 20.14 7.29
C GLU A 123 -13.07 18.68 7.74
N SER A 124 -12.53 18.41 8.93
CA SER A 124 -12.41 17.06 9.46
C SER A 124 -13.75 16.33 9.57
N THR A 125 -14.82 17.04 9.95
CA THR A 125 -16.19 16.50 10.02
C THR A 125 -16.71 16.12 8.64
N LYS A 126 -16.45 16.97 7.63
CA LYS A 126 -16.81 16.67 6.24
C LYS A 126 -16.05 15.45 5.73
N LYS A 127 -14.75 15.36 6.05
CA LYS A 127 -13.92 14.21 5.67
C LYS A 127 -14.40 12.93 6.33
N LYS A 128 -14.77 12.99 7.61
CA LYS A 128 -15.40 11.87 8.33
C LYS A 128 -16.68 11.45 7.59
N ALA A 129 -17.59 12.38 7.29
CA ALA A 129 -18.83 12.08 6.56
C ALA A 129 -18.59 11.46 5.17
N GLU A 130 -17.61 11.97 4.40
CA GLU A 130 -17.21 11.41 3.11
C GLU A 130 -16.76 9.95 3.26
N ILE A 131 -15.91 9.65 4.25
CA ILE A 131 -15.45 8.28 4.52
C ILE A 131 -16.64 7.37 4.89
N PHE A 132 -17.57 7.85 5.71
CA PHE A 132 -18.79 7.09 6.05
C PHE A 132 -19.66 6.81 4.83
N GLN A 133 -19.82 7.78 3.93
CA GLN A 133 -20.56 7.58 2.67
C GLN A 133 -19.88 6.56 1.76
N GLN A 134 -18.56 6.61 1.65
CA GLN A 134 -17.79 5.72 0.77
C GLN A 134 -17.70 4.28 1.32
N LEU A 135 -17.52 4.12 2.63
CA LEU A 135 -17.25 2.81 3.24
C LEU A 135 -18.50 2.16 3.86
N GLN A 136 -19.50 2.96 4.25
CA GLN A 136 -20.74 2.49 4.90
C GLN A 136 -20.46 1.62 6.13
N VAL A 137 -19.55 2.09 7.01
CA VAL A 137 -19.08 1.37 8.21
C VAL A 137 -19.65 1.97 9.49
N THR A 138 -19.46 1.27 10.62
CA THR A 138 -19.98 1.69 11.94
C THR A 138 -19.17 2.87 12.49
N GLU A 139 -19.82 3.79 13.21
CA GLU A 139 -19.18 5.05 13.64
C GLU A 139 -17.91 4.84 14.50
N GLY A 140 -17.90 3.83 15.36
CA GLY A 140 -16.76 3.51 16.23
C GLY A 140 -15.53 2.94 15.51
N GLN A 141 -15.64 2.58 14.23
CA GLN A 141 -14.54 1.96 13.49
C GLN A 141 -13.61 2.97 12.82
N VAL A 142 -14.05 4.22 12.63
CA VAL A 142 -13.28 5.24 11.89
C VAL A 142 -12.90 6.38 12.81
N VAL A 143 -11.59 6.61 12.94
CA VAL A 143 -11.02 7.75 13.66
C VAL A 143 -10.31 8.65 12.67
N VAL A 144 -10.74 9.90 12.57
CA VAL A 144 -10.06 10.94 11.78
C VAL A 144 -9.26 11.81 12.73
N ARG A 145 -7.97 12.02 12.41
CA ARG A 145 -7.07 12.94 13.09
C ARG A 145 -6.60 14.00 12.11
N VAL A 146 -6.72 15.25 12.56
CA VAL A 146 -6.19 16.41 11.88
C VAL A 146 -4.71 16.53 12.18
N GLY A 147 -3.90 16.68 11.14
CA GLY A 147 -2.46 16.86 11.27
C GLY A 147 -1.71 16.40 10.04
N SER A 148 -0.40 16.62 10.04
CA SER A 148 0.50 16.06 9.04
C SER A 148 0.95 14.64 9.43
N ALA A 149 1.32 13.86 8.42
CA ALA A 149 1.97 12.57 8.62
C ALA A 149 3.23 12.71 9.49
N ARG A 150 4.00 13.78 9.25
CA ARG A 150 5.23 14.10 9.98
C ARG A 150 4.98 14.27 11.48
N GLU A 151 4.06 15.15 11.85
CA GLU A 151 3.71 15.40 13.25
C GLU A 151 3.26 14.12 13.95
N TYR A 152 2.57 13.22 13.27
CA TYR A 152 2.12 11.98 13.89
C TYR A 152 3.25 10.95 14.05
N LEU A 153 4.09 10.78 13.02
CA LEU A 153 5.11 9.73 12.99
C LEU A 153 6.39 10.11 13.75
N GLU A 154 6.72 11.40 13.87
CA GLU A 154 7.94 11.86 14.54
C GLU A 154 7.75 12.16 16.04
N THR A 155 6.50 12.31 16.51
CA THR A 155 6.19 12.65 17.91
C THR A 155 5.81 11.42 18.75
N SER A 156 6.09 10.21 18.25
CA SER A 156 5.78 8.93 18.90
C SER A 156 7.02 8.23 19.44
#